data_AF-A0A9X9X8G9-F1
#
_entry.id   AF-A0A9X9X8G9-F1
#
_cell.length_a   1.000
_cell.length_b   1.000
_cell.length_c   1.000
_cell.angle_alpha   90.00
_cell.angle_beta   90.00
_cell.angle_gamma   90.00
#
_symmetry.space_group_name_H-M   'P 1'
#
loop_
_entity.id
_entity.type
_entity.pdbx_description
1 polymer ?
#
loop_
_entity_poly.entity_id
_entity_poly.type
_entity_poly.pdbx_seq_one_letter_code
_entity_poly.pdbx_strand_id
1 'polypeptide(L)'
;MSGEPRTGRSGRSRTTALRIAASCAVLGFSSMTMGCAQSVQGSAQPVAAATVEQPAGPPQVGTASYYARHFNGRRMANGSRFDPSSDTIAHRTLPFGTVVRVTNLHNGLSATGTVTDRGPWTRGRIVDLSPRIARDIDMIRSGVARVEVVPVVEVAEAAD
;
A
#
# COMPACT_ATOMS: atom_id res chain seq x y z
N MET A 1 -54.21 -7.31 -18.66
CA MET A 1 -53.09 -7.89 -19.42
C MET A 1 -51.80 -7.50 -18.69
N SER A 2 -51.55 -8.00 -17.49
CA SER A 2 -51.23 -9.39 -17.10
C SER A 2 -49.83 -9.78 -17.59
N GLY A 3 -48.87 -9.92 -16.66
CA GLY A 3 -47.53 -10.45 -16.95
C GLY A 3 -46.50 -10.14 -15.86
N GLU A 4 -46.43 -11.02 -14.86
CA GLU A 4 -45.72 -10.97 -13.57
C GLU A 4 -44.16 -11.01 -13.59
N PRO A 5 -43.51 -10.73 -12.43
CA PRO A 5 -42.06 -10.79 -12.24
C PRO A 5 -41.49 -12.21 -12.12
N ARG A 6 -40.23 -12.39 -12.56
CA ARG A 6 -39.50 -13.66 -12.45
C ARG A 6 -38.91 -13.85 -11.06
N THR A 7 -39.50 -14.75 -10.28
CA THR A 7 -38.92 -15.38 -9.09
C THR A 7 -38.23 -16.69 -9.45
N GLY A 8 -37.16 -17.05 -8.71
CA GLY A 8 -36.66 -18.42 -8.59
C GLY A 8 -35.13 -18.50 -8.62
N ARG A 9 -34.42 -19.31 -7.83
CA ARG A 9 -34.85 -20.32 -6.86
C ARG A 9 -33.62 -20.71 -6.03
N SER A 10 -33.85 -20.72 -4.71
CA SER A 10 -33.13 -21.44 -3.66
C SER A 10 -32.49 -22.78 -4.08
N GLY A 11 -31.20 -22.95 -3.77
CA GLY A 11 -30.50 -24.25 -3.76
C GLY A 11 -30.09 -24.61 -2.33
N ARG A 12 -30.97 -25.33 -1.62
CA ARG A 12 -30.73 -25.90 -0.29
C ARG A 12 -30.31 -27.38 -0.41
N SER A 13 -29.28 -27.73 0.35
CA SER A 13 -29.15 -28.96 1.16
C SER A 13 -28.86 -30.31 0.48
N ARG A 14 -27.88 -31.02 1.08
CA ARG A 14 -27.77 -32.48 1.37
C ARG A 14 -26.41 -32.66 2.07
N THR A 15 -26.28 -32.66 3.39
CA THR A 15 -26.64 -33.71 4.36
C THR A 15 -26.15 -35.09 3.92
N THR A 16 -25.02 -35.57 4.46
CA THR A 16 -24.85 -36.96 4.89
C THR A 16 -23.90 -37.01 6.08
N ALA A 17 -24.44 -37.41 7.23
CA ALA A 17 -23.70 -37.74 8.42
C ALA A 17 -23.15 -39.17 8.35
N LEU A 18 -22.18 -39.43 9.24
CA LEU A 18 -21.97 -40.69 9.94
C LEU A 18 -21.22 -41.81 9.19
N ARG A 19 -20.06 -42.23 9.73
CA ARG A 19 -19.91 -43.58 10.31
C ARG A 19 -18.62 -43.77 11.13
N ILE A 20 -18.86 -44.34 12.30
CA ILE A 20 -17.96 -44.83 13.36
C ILE A 20 -17.34 -46.16 12.92
N ALA A 21 -16.08 -46.42 13.31
CA ALA A 21 -15.48 -47.71 13.69
C ALA A 21 -13.95 -47.57 13.61
N ALA A 22 -13.08 -48.24 14.36
CA ALA A 22 -13.10 -49.04 15.57
C ALA A 22 -11.61 -49.38 15.84
N SER A 23 -11.20 -49.42 17.11
CA SER A 23 -9.84 -49.81 17.53
C SER A 23 -9.52 -51.29 17.26
N CYS A 24 -8.27 -51.61 16.91
CA CYS A 24 -7.60 -52.90 17.14
C CYS A 24 -6.08 -52.68 16.96
N ALA A 25 -5.30 -52.74 18.04
CA ALA A 25 -4.54 -53.92 18.50
C ALA A 25 -3.15 -54.05 17.83
N VAL A 26 -2.11 -53.48 18.45
CA VAL A 26 -0.98 -54.09 19.21
C VAL A 26 0.16 -54.72 18.39
N LEU A 27 1.38 -54.39 18.84
CA LEU A 27 2.68 -55.09 18.77
C LEU A 27 3.53 -55.00 17.49
N GLY A 28 4.55 -54.14 17.60
CA GLY A 28 5.95 -54.52 17.36
C GLY A 28 6.46 -54.40 15.92
N PHE A 29 7.49 -53.56 15.71
CA PHE A 29 8.74 -53.96 15.06
C PHE A 29 9.78 -52.83 15.17
N SER A 30 11.01 -53.20 15.50
CA SER A 30 12.21 -52.37 15.54
C SER A 30 12.39 -51.51 14.29
N SER A 31 12.92 -50.30 14.48
CA SER A 31 14.20 -49.86 13.90
C SER A 31 14.21 -48.34 13.65
N MET A 32 15.15 -47.67 14.32
CA MET A 32 16.11 -46.79 13.65
C MET A 32 15.50 -45.67 12.80
N THR A 33 14.91 -44.66 13.45
CA THR A 33 14.80 -43.33 12.83
C THR A 33 16.00 -42.50 13.27
N MET A 34 16.96 -42.48 12.35
CA MET A 34 18.04 -41.52 12.21
C MET A 34 17.60 -40.13 12.70
N GLY A 35 18.16 -39.72 13.83
CA GLY A 35 18.04 -38.36 14.32
C GLY A 35 18.73 -37.42 13.34
N CYS A 36 17.96 -36.82 12.44
CA CYS A 36 18.40 -35.64 11.72
C CYS A 36 18.46 -34.51 12.74
N ALA A 37 19.65 -34.30 13.30
CA ALA A 37 20.00 -33.06 13.98
C ALA A 37 19.65 -31.92 13.02
N GLN A 38 18.60 -31.16 13.35
CA GLN A 38 18.28 -29.93 12.66
C GLN A 38 19.38 -28.94 13.02
N SER A 39 20.34 -28.80 12.11
CA SER A 39 21.16 -27.61 12.02
C SER A 39 20.20 -26.43 11.88
N VAL A 40 20.02 -25.71 12.98
CA VAL A 40 19.48 -24.34 12.96
C VAL A 40 20.50 -23.53 12.18
N GLN A 41 20.34 -23.48 10.86
CA GLN A 41 21.01 -22.53 10.02
C GLN A 41 20.46 -21.16 10.44
N GLY A 42 21.19 -20.49 11.32
CA GLY A 42 21.08 -19.06 11.51
C GLY A 42 21.43 -18.42 10.17
N SER A 43 20.41 -18.19 9.34
CA SER A 43 20.53 -17.35 8.16
C SER A 43 20.83 -15.94 8.67
N ALA A 44 22.12 -15.60 8.76
CA ALA A 44 22.57 -14.23 8.84
C ALA A 44 22.03 -13.54 7.58
N GLN A 45 20.89 -12.87 7.71
CA GLN A 45 20.41 -12.01 6.64
C GLN A 45 21.47 -10.92 6.42
N PRO A 46 21.81 -10.60 5.16
CA PRO A 46 22.70 -9.50 4.89
C PRO A 46 22.07 -8.25 5.53
N VAL A 47 22.81 -7.58 6.41
CA VAL A 47 22.46 -6.25 6.88
C VAL A 47 22.50 -5.32 5.67
N ALA A 48 21.36 -5.19 5.00
CA ALA A 48 21.17 -4.22 3.94
C ALA A 48 21.58 -2.86 4.51
N ALA A 49 22.53 -2.20 3.85
CA ALA A 49 22.97 -0.85 4.18
C ALA A 49 21.73 0.01 4.50
N ALA A 50 21.67 0.52 5.72
CA ALA A 50 20.55 1.34 6.16
C ALA A 50 20.49 2.57 5.25
N THR A 51 19.52 2.58 4.34
CA THR A 51 19.26 3.75 3.49
C THR A 51 18.43 4.71 4.33
N VAL A 52 18.99 5.90 4.60
CA VAL A 52 18.33 6.93 5.41
C VAL A 52 17.68 7.94 4.45
N GLU A 53 16.41 8.28 4.67
CA GLU A 53 15.77 9.39 3.98
C GLU A 53 16.19 10.73 4.61
N GLN A 54 17.02 11.51 3.92
CA GLN A 54 17.45 12.83 4.38
C GLN A 54 16.61 13.95 3.73
N PRO A 55 16.21 15.01 4.49
CA PRO A 55 15.53 16.15 3.91
C PRO A 55 16.42 16.87 2.88
N ALA A 56 15.88 17.10 1.69
CA ALA A 56 16.55 17.77 0.58
C ALA A 56 16.04 19.21 0.35
N GLY A 57 15.15 19.71 1.20
CA GLY A 57 14.58 21.04 1.09
C GLY A 57 13.67 21.42 2.25
N PRO A 58 13.17 22.67 2.27
CA PRO A 58 12.30 23.15 3.33
C PRO A 58 10.94 22.45 3.32
N PRO A 59 10.34 22.17 4.50
CA PRO A 59 8.99 21.63 4.59
C PRO A 59 7.95 22.65 4.13
N GLN A 60 6.89 22.17 3.49
CA GLN A 60 5.72 22.97 3.11
C GLN A 60 4.46 22.38 3.75
N VAL A 61 3.70 23.24 4.43
CA VAL A 61 2.47 22.83 5.12
C VAL A 61 1.24 23.42 4.43
N GLY A 62 0.22 22.58 4.20
CA GLY A 62 -0.99 23.01 3.51
C GLY A 62 -2.02 21.91 3.39
N THR A 63 -3.06 22.13 2.60
CA THR A 63 -4.10 21.13 2.37
C THR A 63 -3.70 20.20 1.23
N ALA A 64 -3.85 18.90 1.42
CA ALA A 64 -3.81 17.89 0.37
C ALA A 64 -5.22 17.51 -0.08
N SER A 65 -5.33 17.11 -1.33
CA SER A 65 -6.45 16.29 -1.81
C SER A 65 -5.91 15.12 -2.62
N TYR A 66 -6.77 14.32 -3.26
CA TYR A 66 -6.33 13.23 -4.12
C TYR A 66 -7.14 13.15 -5.41
N TYR A 67 -6.55 12.54 -6.45
CA TYR A 67 -7.20 12.38 -7.75
C TYR A 67 -8.43 11.47 -7.68
N ALA A 68 -9.51 11.88 -8.35
CA ALA A 68 -10.67 11.01 -8.53
C ALA A 68 -10.38 9.86 -9.52
N ARG A 69 -11.14 8.76 -9.42
CA ARG A 69 -10.94 7.55 -10.25
C ARG A 69 -10.99 7.82 -11.76
N HIS A 70 -11.78 8.78 -12.21
CA HIS A 70 -11.93 9.10 -13.64
C HIS A 70 -10.67 9.74 -14.26
N PHE A 71 -9.67 10.09 -13.46
CA PHE A 71 -8.39 10.55 -13.99
C PHE A 71 -7.51 9.42 -14.54
N ASN A 72 -7.85 8.16 -14.26
CA ASN A 72 -7.08 7.00 -14.70
C ASN A 72 -6.76 7.07 -16.21
N GLY A 73 -5.49 6.90 -16.55
CA GLY A 73 -5.01 6.92 -17.94
C GLY A 73 -4.89 8.30 -18.59
N ARG A 74 -5.30 9.40 -17.92
CA ARG A 74 -5.10 10.77 -18.44
C ARG A 74 -3.62 11.12 -18.50
N ARG A 75 -3.24 11.96 -19.45
CA ARG A 75 -1.87 12.45 -19.60
C ARG A 75 -1.57 13.49 -18.51
N MET A 76 -0.46 13.32 -17.82
CA MET A 76 0.06 14.22 -16.79
C MET A 76 1.04 15.22 -17.39
N ALA A 77 1.41 16.27 -16.64
CA ALA A 77 2.29 17.33 -17.12
C ALA A 77 3.72 16.86 -17.44
N ASN A 78 4.23 15.79 -16.81
CA ASN A 78 5.50 15.17 -17.20
C ASN A 78 5.41 14.35 -18.50
N GLY A 79 4.21 14.20 -19.08
CA GLY A 79 3.96 13.44 -20.30
C GLY A 79 3.56 11.97 -20.09
N SER A 80 3.69 11.41 -18.88
CA SER A 80 3.23 10.04 -18.58
C SER A 80 1.72 9.96 -18.41
N ARG A 81 1.17 8.74 -18.33
CA ARG A 81 -0.24 8.53 -18.00
C ARG A 81 -0.41 8.33 -16.50
N PHE A 82 -1.48 8.88 -15.95
CA PHE A 82 -1.81 8.72 -14.54
C PHE A 82 -2.27 7.29 -14.25
N ASP A 83 -1.71 6.71 -13.20
CA ASP A 83 -2.13 5.44 -12.61
C ASP A 83 -2.57 5.69 -11.15
N PRO A 84 -3.83 5.41 -10.77
CA PRO A 84 -4.31 5.54 -9.40
C PRO A 84 -3.55 4.70 -8.36
N SER A 85 -2.82 3.68 -8.82
CA SER A 85 -2.03 2.77 -7.99
C SER A 85 -0.54 3.12 -7.91
N SER A 86 -0.09 4.22 -8.53
CA SER A 86 1.30 4.66 -8.47
C SER A 86 1.55 5.70 -7.38
N ASP A 87 2.82 5.90 -7.04
CA ASP A 87 3.28 6.90 -6.06
C ASP A 87 3.52 8.25 -6.71
N THR A 88 2.46 8.74 -7.31
CA THR A 88 2.43 9.98 -8.07
C THR A 88 1.77 11.09 -7.27
N ILE A 89 2.37 12.29 -7.33
CA ILE A 89 1.80 13.51 -6.78
C ILE A 89 1.85 14.67 -7.78
N ALA A 90 0.93 15.62 -7.61
CA ALA A 90 0.93 16.89 -8.30
C ALA A 90 1.42 18.01 -7.37
N HIS A 91 2.36 18.81 -7.85
CA HIS A 91 2.85 19.97 -7.11
C HIS A 91 3.11 21.16 -8.06
N ARG A 92 2.95 22.39 -7.54
CA ARG A 92 3.01 23.62 -8.33
C ARG A 92 4.40 23.91 -8.90
N THR A 93 5.41 23.89 -8.02
CA THR A 93 6.74 24.46 -8.30
C THR A 93 7.88 23.45 -8.22
N LEU A 94 7.77 22.42 -7.38
CA LEU A 94 8.78 21.37 -7.28
C LEU A 94 9.10 20.75 -8.67
N PRO A 95 10.39 20.50 -8.97
CA PRO A 95 10.78 19.83 -10.20
C PRO A 95 10.08 18.47 -10.37
N PHE A 96 9.89 18.05 -11.62
CA PHE A 96 9.43 16.69 -11.88
C PHE A 96 10.51 15.68 -11.47
N GLY A 97 10.10 14.53 -10.95
CA GLY A 97 11.01 13.52 -10.42
C GLY A 97 11.47 13.77 -8.99
N THR A 98 11.16 14.93 -8.40
CA THR A 98 11.41 15.15 -6.96
C THR A 98 10.60 14.15 -6.15
N VAL A 99 11.30 13.41 -5.29
CA VAL A 99 10.69 12.54 -4.29
C VAL A 99 10.38 13.37 -3.05
N VAL A 100 9.17 13.24 -2.53
CA VAL A 100 8.72 13.93 -1.33
C VAL A 100 8.10 12.96 -0.35
N ARG A 101 8.33 13.19 0.92
CA ARG A 101 7.57 12.58 2.01
C ARG A 101 6.38 13.47 2.35
N VAL A 102 5.20 12.87 2.36
CA VAL A 102 3.95 13.55 2.71
C VAL A 102 3.46 12.98 4.04
N THR A 103 3.31 13.84 5.03
CA THR A 103 2.85 13.46 6.38
C THR A 103 1.48 14.07 6.64
N ASN A 104 0.50 13.25 6.98
CA ASN A 104 -0.81 13.72 7.44
C ASN A 104 -0.70 14.18 8.90
N LEU A 105 -0.89 15.48 9.13
CA LEU A 105 -0.67 16.10 10.45
C LEU A 105 -1.74 15.71 11.48
N HIS A 106 -2.84 15.11 11.05
CA HIS A 106 -3.89 14.67 11.97
C HIS A 106 -3.55 13.34 12.67
N ASN A 107 -2.91 12.40 11.95
CA ASN A 107 -2.65 11.05 12.45
C ASN A 107 -1.15 10.67 12.48
N GLY A 108 -0.27 11.51 11.93
CA GLY A 108 1.16 11.27 11.87
C GLY A 108 1.59 10.24 10.81
N LEU A 109 0.66 9.69 10.03
CA LEU A 109 0.99 8.73 8.97
C LEU A 109 1.64 9.46 7.79
N SER A 110 2.67 8.82 7.22
CA SER A 110 3.41 9.37 6.10
C SER A 110 3.60 8.37 4.98
N ALA A 111 3.69 8.88 3.76
CA ALA A 111 4.04 8.10 2.58
C ALA A 111 4.87 8.95 1.62
N THR A 112 5.73 8.28 0.86
CA THR A 112 6.62 8.91 -0.10
C THR A 112 6.00 8.88 -1.50
N GLY A 113 6.19 9.95 -2.27
CA GLY A 113 5.65 10.09 -3.62
C GLY A 113 6.53 10.95 -4.52
N THR A 114 6.39 10.75 -5.83
CA THR A 114 7.17 11.45 -6.85
C THR A 114 6.33 12.52 -7.53
N VAL A 115 6.91 13.71 -7.73
CA VAL A 115 6.27 14.80 -8.48
C VAL A 115 6.23 14.46 -9.97
N THR A 116 5.05 14.21 -10.49
CA THR A 116 4.83 13.85 -11.91
C THR A 116 3.83 14.77 -12.61
N ASP A 117 3.09 15.61 -11.86
CA ASP A 117 2.09 16.50 -12.42
C ASP A 117 2.13 17.92 -11.82
N ARG A 118 1.38 18.84 -12.43
CA ARG A 118 1.26 20.24 -12.00
C ARG A 118 -0.09 20.52 -11.38
N GLY A 119 -0.09 21.51 -10.49
CA GLY A 119 -1.23 21.87 -9.66
C GLY A 119 -0.95 21.55 -8.20
N PRO A 120 -1.96 21.56 -7.32
CA PRO A 120 -3.33 22.05 -7.56
C PRO A 120 -3.37 23.59 -7.74
N TRP A 121 -4.31 24.14 -8.52
CA TRP A 121 -4.46 25.60 -8.65
C TRP A 121 -5.48 26.22 -7.69
N THR A 122 -6.11 25.39 -6.86
CA THR A 122 -7.04 25.86 -5.84
C THR A 122 -6.28 26.44 -4.64
N ARG A 123 -6.71 27.64 -4.21
CA ARG A 123 -6.14 28.32 -3.02
C ARG A 123 -6.19 27.40 -1.80
N GLY A 124 -5.13 27.40 -1.01
CA GLY A 124 -4.99 26.60 0.21
C GLY A 124 -4.56 25.14 0.01
N ARG A 125 -4.77 24.54 -1.18
CA ARG A 125 -4.22 23.22 -1.50
C ARG A 125 -2.78 23.34 -1.96
N ILE A 126 -1.89 22.45 -1.52
CA ILE A 126 -0.47 22.45 -1.92
C ILE A 126 -0.08 21.24 -2.74
N VAL A 127 -0.81 20.12 -2.60
CA VAL A 127 -0.52 18.86 -3.27
C VAL A 127 -1.81 18.10 -3.59
N ASP A 128 -1.83 17.43 -4.74
CA ASP A 128 -2.83 16.39 -5.04
C ASP A 128 -2.12 15.03 -5.11
N LEU A 129 -2.61 14.06 -4.35
CA LEU A 129 -2.02 12.73 -4.19
C LEU A 129 -2.70 11.71 -5.09
N SER A 130 -2.01 10.59 -5.36
CA SER A 130 -2.68 9.41 -5.90
C SER A 130 -3.61 8.77 -4.84
N PRO A 131 -4.66 8.04 -5.26
CA PRO A 131 -5.47 7.22 -4.37
C PRO A 131 -4.69 6.15 -3.59
N ARG A 132 -3.49 5.76 -4.01
CA ARG A 132 -2.59 4.90 -3.22
C ARG A 132 -2.06 5.66 -2.02
N ILE A 133 -1.32 6.75 -2.23
CA ILE A 133 -0.74 7.55 -1.16
C ILE A 133 -1.82 8.05 -0.18
N ALA A 134 -2.97 8.48 -0.71
CA ALA A 134 -4.09 8.94 0.13
C ALA A 134 -4.67 7.83 1.03
N ARG A 135 -4.59 6.55 0.64
CA ARG A 135 -4.93 5.41 1.52
C ARG A 135 -3.85 5.21 2.58
N ASP A 136 -2.60 5.28 2.17
CA ASP A 136 -1.45 5.00 3.05
C ASP A 136 -1.38 6.02 4.22
N ILE A 137 -1.82 7.26 4.00
CA ILE A 137 -1.91 8.30 5.05
C ILE A 137 -3.31 8.46 5.67
N ASP A 138 -4.22 7.51 5.43
CA ASP A 138 -5.63 7.47 5.91
C ASP A 138 -6.41 8.78 5.71
N MET A 139 -6.43 9.31 4.48
CA MET A 139 -7.21 10.51 4.13
C MET A 139 -8.33 10.28 3.11
N ILE A 140 -8.56 9.02 2.69
CA ILE A 140 -9.61 8.71 1.70
C ILE A 140 -11.01 9.11 2.20
N ARG A 141 -11.31 8.84 3.47
CA ARG A 141 -12.64 9.12 4.03
C ARG A 141 -12.91 10.62 4.16
N SER A 142 -11.90 11.42 4.48
CA SER A 142 -12.05 12.87 4.62
C SER A 142 -12.02 13.63 3.30
N GLY A 143 -11.46 13.03 2.22
CA GLY A 143 -11.31 13.69 0.92
C GLY A 143 -10.12 14.66 0.87
N VAL A 144 -9.90 15.39 1.95
CA VAL A 144 -8.82 16.36 2.15
C VAL A 144 -8.17 16.17 3.51
N ALA A 145 -6.90 16.57 3.64
CA ALA A 145 -6.16 16.53 4.89
C ALA A 145 -5.18 17.70 4.98
N ARG A 146 -4.83 18.12 6.21
CA ARG A 146 -3.70 19.02 6.41
C ARG A 146 -2.42 18.18 6.42
N VAL A 147 -1.48 18.50 5.56
CA VAL A 147 -0.24 17.73 5.39
C VAL A 147 0.98 18.62 5.48
N GLU A 148 2.10 18.00 5.83
CA GLU A 148 3.44 18.50 5.59
C GLU A 148 4.06 17.74 4.42
N VAL A 149 4.71 18.46 3.51
CA VAL A 149 5.42 17.91 2.34
C VAL A 149 6.88 18.29 2.45
N VAL A 150 7.77 17.30 2.44
CA VAL A 150 9.22 17.48 2.56
C VAL A 150 9.92 16.79 1.39
N PRO A 151 10.71 17.49 0.56
CA PRO A 151 11.59 16.84 -0.40
C PRO A 151 12.60 15.94 0.31
N VAL A 152 12.77 14.71 -0.15
CA VAL A 152 13.69 13.73 0.45
C VAL A 152 14.63 13.15 -0.60
N VAL A 153 15.83 12.79 -0.14
CA VAL A 153 16.79 11.98 -0.90
C VAL A 153 17.18 10.77 -0.08
N GLU A 154 17.34 9.65 -0.73
CA GLU A 154 17.88 8.44 -0.12
C GLU A 154 19.40 8.53 -0.13
N VAL A 155 20.00 8.46 1.06
CA VAL A 155 21.46 8.40 1.23
C VAL A 155 21.82 7.04 1.81
N ALA A 156 22.73 6.34 1.13
CA ALA A 156 23.35 5.14 1.66
C ALA A 156 24.36 5.56 2.72
N GLU A 157 24.07 5.26 3.98
CA GLU A 157 25.05 5.46 5.05
C GLU A 157 26.12 4.37 4.94
N ALA A 158 27.37 4.77 4.70
CA ALA A 158 28.50 3.85 4.80
C ALA A 158 28.74 3.61 6.31
N ALA A 159 28.63 2.36 6.75
CA ALA A 159 29.03 1.99 8.10
C ALA A 159 30.55 2.23 8.25
N ASP A 160 30.92 3.19 9.09
CA ASP A 160 32.30 3.49 9.51
C ASP A 160 32.73 2.55 10.66
#